data_AF-A0A3D9BXR9-F1
#
_entry.id   AF-A0A3D9BXR9-F1
#
_cell.length_a   1.000
_cell.length_b   1.000
_cell.length_c   1.000
_cell.angle_alpha   90.00
_cell.angle_beta   90.00
_cell.angle_gamma   90.00
#
_symmetry.space_group_name_H-M   'P 1'
#
loop_
_entity.id
_entity.type
_entity.pdbx_description
1 polymer ?
#
loop_
_entity_poly.entity_id
_entity_poly.type
_entity_poly.pdbx_seq_one_letter_code
_entity_poly.pdbx_strand_id
1 'polypeptide(L)'
;MSRSARLLALLERREQGRRARCAAALREAEAAQAAAEARQARMHALLAETAATRAGVQGAADLRALHDVGKALSEYRVRSAREAEATAARVADARADLGQAHAQVKALSERREAAERAARAEAEARAERKSPPPPRRGWHDSCE
;
A
#
# COMPACT_ATOMS: atom_id res chain seq x y z
N MET A 1 -18.57 -21.73 -15.34
CA MET A 1 -17.98 -20.39 -15.20
C MET A 1 -17.97 -19.67 -16.54
N SER A 2 -18.44 -18.42 -16.59
CA SER A 2 -18.46 -17.61 -17.82
C SER A 2 -17.06 -17.13 -18.22
N ARG A 3 -16.84 -16.84 -19.51
CA ARG A 3 -15.57 -16.25 -20.02
C ARG A 3 -15.23 -14.93 -19.33
N SER A 4 -16.24 -14.13 -19.02
CA SER A 4 -16.13 -12.87 -18.28
C SER A 4 -15.59 -13.07 -16.85
N ALA A 5 -16.14 -14.04 -16.11
CA ALA A 5 -15.67 -14.35 -14.75
C ALA A 5 -14.20 -14.84 -14.73
N ARG A 6 -13.78 -15.62 -15.74
CA ARG A 6 -12.39 -16.05 -15.88
C ARG A 6 -11.43 -14.87 -16.14
N LEU A 7 -11.83 -13.92 -16.99
CA LEU A 7 -11.02 -12.72 -17.25
C LEU A 7 -10.88 -11.86 -15.99
N LEU A 8 -11.97 -11.64 -15.26
CA LEU A 8 -11.96 -10.88 -14.01
C LEU A 8 -11.05 -11.53 -12.95
N ALA A 9 -11.08 -12.85 -12.82
CA ALA A 9 -10.19 -13.58 -11.92
C ALA A 9 -8.71 -13.43 -12.29
N LEU A 10 -8.36 -13.42 -13.57
CA LEU A 10 -6.99 -13.19 -14.03
C LEU A 10 -6.51 -11.76 -13.73
N LEU A 11 -7.36 -10.77 -13.98
CA LEU A 11 -7.08 -9.37 -13.65
C LEU A 11 -6.90 -9.18 -12.14
N GLU A 12 -7.78 -9.78 -11.34
CA GLU A 12 -7.70 -9.72 -9.89
C GLU A 12 -6.38 -10.33 -9.38
N ARG A 13 -5.96 -11.49 -9.90
CA ARG A 13 -4.68 -12.11 -9.54
C ARG A 13 -3.49 -11.23 -9.90
N ARG A 14 -3.52 -10.57 -11.06
CA ARG A 14 -2.49 -9.61 -11.46
C ARG A 14 -2.42 -8.42 -10.49
N GLU A 15 -3.56 -7.86 -10.12
CA GLU A 15 -3.63 -6.73 -9.18
C GLU A 15 -3.26 -7.13 -7.74
N GLN A 16 -3.57 -8.35 -7.31
CA GLN A 16 -3.05 -8.91 -6.06
C GLN A 16 -1.51 -8.96 -6.07
N GLY A 17 -0.92 -9.38 -7.20
CA GLY A 17 0.53 -9.33 -7.39
C GLY A 17 1.09 -7.90 -7.34
N ARG A 18 0.39 -6.91 -7.92
CA ARG A 18 0.76 -5.48 -7.80
C ARG A 18 0.67 -5.00 -6.35
N ARG A 19 -0.42 -5.29 -5.64
CA ARG A 19 -0.61 -4.94 -4.23
C ARG A 19 0.52 -5.49 -3.36
N ALA A 20 0.94 -6.75 -3.58
CA ALA A 20 2.05 -7.34 -2.85
C ALA A 20 3.37 -6.58 -3.08
N ARG A 21 3.65 -6.17 -4.33
CA ARG A 21 4.82 -5.33 -4.65
C ARG A 21 4.75 -3.95 -4.00
N CYS A 22 3.59 -3.27 -4.06
CA CYS A 22 3.40 -1.99 -3.37
C CYS A 22 3.60 -2.11 -1.85
N ALA A 23 3.14 -3.22 -1.23
CA ALA A 23 3.35 -3.47 0.18
C ALA A 23 4.80 -3.78 0.54
N ALA A 24 5.58 -4.37 -0.37
CA ALA A 24 7.03 -4.52 -0.20
C ALA A 24 7.73 -3.16 -0.30
N ALA A 25 7.41 -2.37 -1.33
CA ALA A 25 7.97 -1.04 -1.53
C ALA A 25 7.70 -0.10 -0.34
N LEU A 26 6.48 -0.16 0.24
CA LEU A 26 6.17 0.60 1.45
C LEU A 26 7.07 0.20 2.63
N ARG A 27 7.26 -1.11 2.86
CA ARG A 27 8.15 -1.59 3.94
C ARG A 27 9.59 -1.15 3.74
N GLU A 28 10.08 -1.17 2.50
CA GLU A 28 11.42 -0.67 2.16
C GLU A 28 11.54 0.83 2.41
N ALA A 29 10.53 1.62 2.02
CA ALA A 29 10.50 3.05 2.26
C ALA A 29 10.45 3.39 3.76
N GLU A 30 9.64 2.67 4.54
CA GLU A 30 9.55 2.83 6.00
C GLU A 30 10.87 2.44 6.70
N ALA A 31 11.53 1.38 6.25
CA ALA A 31 12.86 1.01 6.75
C ALA A 31 13.92 2.07 6.42
N ALA A 32 13.87 2.65 5.22
CA ALA A 32 14.77 3.73 4.83
C ALA A 32 14.54 5.01 5.65
N GLN A 33 13.28 5.34 5.95
CA GLN A 33 12.92 6.44 6.84
C GLN A 33 13.45 6.21 8.26
N ALA A 34 13.20 5.03 8.85
CA ALA A 34 13.68 4.69 10.18
C ALA A 34 15.22 4.76 10.26
N ALA A 35 15.92 4.31 9.21
CA ALA A 35 17.38 4.41 9.13
C ALA A 35 17.87 5.88 9.04
N ALA A 36 17.11 6.75 8.35
CA ALA A 36 17.41 8.18 8.28
C ALA A 36 17.21 8.87 9.63
N GLU A 37 16.10 8.58 10.32
CA GLU A 37 15.80 9.08 11.66
C GLU A 37 16.87 8.64 12.67
N ALA A 38 17.31 7.37 12.62
CA ALA A 38 18.38 6.86 13.47
C ALA A 38 19.72 7.59 13.24
N ARG A 39 20.05 7.92 11.99
CA ARG A 39 21.24 8.72 11.66
C ARG A 39 21.13 10.14 12.20
N GLN A 40 19.96 10.76 12.07
CA GLN A 40 19.70 12.09 12.65
C GLN A 40 19.85 12.10 14.17
N ALA A 41 19.28 11.11 14.87
CA ALA A 41 19.39 11.01 16.32
C ALA A 41 20.85 10.89 16.79
N ARG A 42 21.65 10.04 16.12
CA ARG A 42 23.10 9.93 16.41
C ARG A 42 23.84 11.25 16.18
N MET A 43 23.48 11.98 15.12
CA MET A 43 24.10 13.27 14.84
C MET A 43 23.75 14.32 15.88
N HIS A 44 22.51 14.34 16.36
CA HIS A 44 22.11 15.20 17.46
C HIS A 44 22.87 14.89 18.76
N ALA A 45 23.15 13.63 19.05
CA ALA A 45 24.00 13.24 20.17
C ALA A 45 25.44 13.77 20.02
N LEU A 46 26.07 13.59 18.85
CA LEU A 46 27.41 14.11 18.56
C LEU A 46 27.50 15.64 18.69
N LEU A 47 26.45 16.35 18.25
CA LEU A 47 26.34 17.79 18.43
C LEU A 47 26.30 18.20 19.91
N ALA A 48 25.54 17.47 20.73
CA ALA A 48 25.46 17.72 22.16
C ALA A 48 26.80 17.43 22.86
N GLU A 49 27.47 16.34 22.51
CA GLU A 49 28.81 16.00 23.01
C GLU A 49 29.84 17.08 22.63
N THR A 50 29.84 17.54 21.37
CA THR A 50 30.74 18.60 20.90
C THR A 50 30.45 19.94 21.60
N ALA A 51 29.18 20.22 21.92
CA ALA A 51 28.83 21.41 22.69
C ALA A 51 29.34 21.32 24.14
N ALA A 52 29.36 20.12 24.73
CA ALA A 52 29.85 19.89 26.08
C ALA A 52 31.39 20.03 26.20
N THR A 53 32.15 19.72 25.14
CA THR A 53 33.63 19.87 25.14
C THR A 53 34.09 21.34 25.07
N ARG A 54 33.17 22.30 24.86
CA ARG A 54 33.44 23.73 24.77
C ARG A 54 34.08 24.32 26.03
N ALA A 55 33.88 23.71 27.19
CA ALA A 55 34.51 24.13 28.46
C ALA A 55 36.01 23.82 28.55
N GLY A 56 36.53 22.89 27.71
CA GLY A 56 37.92 22.44 27.71
C GLY A 56 38.82 23.11 26.67
N VAL A 57 38.38 24.21 26.08
CA VAL A 57 39.10 24.91 24.99
C VAL A 57 40.27 25.69 25.56
N GLN A 58 41.51 25.34 25.19
CA GLN A 58 42.72 25.93 25.77
C GLN A 58 43.52 26.79 24.78
N GLY A 59 43.07 26.95 23.53
CA GLY A 59 43.73 27.85 22.58
C GLY A 59 43.04 28.02 21.23
N ALA A 60 43.68 28.81 20.37
CA ALA A 60 43.17 29.12 19.03
C ALA A 60 43.06 27.89 18.11
N ALA A 61 43.89 26.87 18.33
CA ALA A 61 43.80 25.60 17.59
C ALA A 61 42.50 24.85 17.94
N ASP A 62 42.18 24.72 19.23
CA ASP A 62 40.96 24.07 19.71
C ASP A 62 39.70 24.82 19.26
N LEU A 63 39.73 26.15 19.29
CA LEU A 63 38.65 26.99 18.77
C LEU A 63 38.40 26.74 17.27
N ARG A 64 39.47 26.65 16.47
CA ARG A 64 39.36 26.36 15.03
C ARG A 64 38.79 24.96 14.79
N ALA A 65 39.28 23.96 15.51
CA ALA A 65 38.78 22.59 15.40
C ALA A 65 37.28 22.51 15.74
N LEU A 66 36.86 23.14 16.84
CA LEU A 66 35.44 23.20 17.22
C LEU A 66 34.58 23.95 16.19
N HIS A 67 35.11 25.05 15.63
CA HIS A 67 34.43 25.79 14.57
C HIS A 67 34.21 24.92 13.32
N ASP A 68 35.25 24.20 12.87
CA ASP A 68 35.18 23.36 11.68
C ASP A 68 34.22 22.18 11.87
N VAL A 69 34.25 21.54 13.05
CA VAL A 69 33.28 20.52 13.42
C VAL A 69 31.86 21.11 13.45
N GLY A 70 31.65 22.27 14.07
CA GLY A 70 30.34 22.94 14.12
C GLY A 70 29.78 23.26 12.73
N LYS A 71 30.65 23.70 11.81
CA LYS A 71 30.29 23.94 10.40
C LYS A 71 29.88 22.66 9.71
N ALA A 72 30.69 21.59 9.81
CA ALA A 72 30.39 20.30 9.19
C ALA A 72 29.07 19.69 9.72
N LEU A 73 28.82 19.79 11.02
CA LEU A 73 27.57 19.31 11.63
C LEU A 73 26.36 20.14 11.19
N SER A 74 26.51 21.45 11.02
CA SER A 74 25.43 22.33 10.52
C SER A 74 25.09 22.01 9.07
N GLU A 75 26.08 21.82 8.20
CA GLU A 75 25.90 21.39 6.82
C GLU A 75 25.21 20.02 6.74
N TYR A 76 25.64 19.08 7.59
CA TYR A 76 25.02 17.76 7.68
C TYR A 76 23.53 17.86 8.08
N ARG A 77 23.19 18.69 9.06
CA ARG A 77 21.79 18.87 9.50
C ARG A 77 20.89 19.31 8.35
N VAL A 78 21.33 20.29 7.56
CA VAL A 78 20.55 20.78 6.42
C VAL A 78 20.36 19.69 5.37
N ARG A 79 21.43 18.96 5.03
CA ARG A 79 21.35 17.84 4.08
C ARG A 79 20.40 16.75 4.61
N SER A 80 20.54 16.39 5.87
CA SER A 80 19.75 15.35 6.49
C SER A 80 18.26 15.72 6.61
N ALA A 81 17.93 16.99 6.86
CA ALA A 81 16.54 17.45 6.84
C ALA A 81 15.90 17.28 5.45
N ARG A 82 16.63 17.65 4.38
CA ARG A 82 16.17 17.43 2.99
C ARG A 82 16.02 15.95 2.66
N GLU A 83 16.93 15.11 3.13
CA GLU A 83 16.82 13.66 2.98
C GLU A 83 15.58 13.11 3.70
N ALA A 84 15.27 13.60 4.90
CA ALA A 84 14.10 13.18 5.66
C ALA A 84 12.78 13.58 4.97
N GLU A 85 12.70 14.81 4.42
CA GLU A 85 11.58 15.24 3.60
C GLU A 85 11.39 14.34 2.37
N ALA A 86 12.49 14.00 1.68
CA ALA A 86 12.45 13.12 0.53
C ALA A 86 12.03 11.68 0.90
N THR A 87 12.48 11.14 2.04
CA THR A 87 12.04 9.81 2.50
C THR A 87 10.58 9.81 2.93
N ALA A 88 10.13 10.86 3.60
CA ALA A 88 8.73 11.01 4.00
C ALA A 88 7.80 11.08 2.77
N ALA A 89 8.19 11.83 1.73
CA ALA A 89 7.46 11.87 0.46
C ALA A 89 7.36 10.48 -0.19
N ARG A 90 8.46 9.73 -0.25
CA ARG A 90 8.47 8.34 -0.79
C ARG A 90 7.56 7.40 -0.01
N VAL A 91 7.49 7.53 1.32
CA VAL A 91 6.57 6.74 2.16
C VAL A 91 5.12 7.12 1.86
N ALA A 92 4.82 8.42 1.73
CA ALA A 92 3.49 8.88 1.36
C ALA A 92 3.05 8.34 0.00
N ASP A 93 3.91 8.42 -1.02
CA ASP A 93 3.65 7.88 -2.36
C ASP A 93 3.43 6.37 -2.32
N ALA A 94 4.29 5.62 -1.61
CA ALA A 94 4.14 4.16 -1.47
C ALA A 94 2.83 3.76 -0.76
N ARG A 95 2.37 4.56 0.22
CA ARG A 95 1.07 4.37 0.88
C ARG A 95 -0.09 4.63 -0.08
N ALA A 96 -0.02 5.70 -0.88
CA ALA A 96 -1.02 6.03 -1.88
C ALA A 96 -1.13 4.90 -2.93
N ASP A 97 -0.01 4.43 -3.45
CA ASP A 97 0.06 3.32 -4.41
C ASP A 97 -0.52 2.02 -3.85
N LEU A 98 -0.21 1.70 -2.59
CA LEU A 98 -0.77 0.52 -1.92
C LEU A 98 -2.28 0.66 -1.73
N GLY A 99 -2.75 1.85 -1.35
CA GLY A 99 -4.18 2.16 -1.23
C GLY A 99 -4.92 1.99 -2.56
N GLN A 100 -4.35 2.52 -3.65
CA GLN A 100 -4.91 2.39 -5.00
C GLN A 100 -4.94 0.91 -5.45
N ALA A 101 -3.86 0.16 -5.24
CA ALA A 101 -3.80 -1.26 -5.57
C ALA A 101 -4.82 -2.07 -4.77
N HIS A 102 -5.01 -1.75 -3.49
CA HIS A 102 -6.03 -2.37 -2.65
C HIS A 102 -7.45 -2.11 -3.15
N ALA A 103 -7.77 -0.85 -3.48
CA ALA A 103 -9.06 -0.47 -4.04
C ALA A 103 -9.34 -1.18 -5.37
N GLN A 104 -8.33 -1.31 -6.23
CA GLN A 104 -8.46 -1.99 -7.51
C GLN A 104 -8.74 -3.50 -7.34
N VAL A 105 -8.06 -4.16 -6.41
CA VAL A 105 -8.34 -5.58 -6.08
C VAL A 105 -9.78 -5.73 -5.62
N LYS A 106 -10.23 -4.88 -4.68
CA LYS A 106 -11.60 -4.91 -4.16
C LYS A 106 -12.64 -4.74 -5.28
N ALA A 107 -12.45 -3.75 -6.15
CA ALA A 107 -13.35 -3.50 -7.29
C ALA A 107 -13.40 -4.69 -8.27
N LEU A 108 -12.28 -5.37 -8.51
CA LEU A 108 -12.25 -6.55 -9.37
C LEU A 108 -12.96 -7.76 -8.72
N SER A 109 -12.77 -7.98 -7.42
CA SER A 109 -13.48 -9.03 -6.67
C SER A 109 -15.00 -8.80 -6.70
N GLU A 110 -15.47 -7.59 -6.44
CA GLU A 110 -16.89 -7.23 -6.48
C GLU A 110 -17.50 -7.44 -7.89
N ARG A 111 -16.78 -7.04 -8.94
CA ARG A 111 -17.21 -7.27 -10.33
C ARG A 111 -17.26 -8.75 -10.68
N ARG A 112 -16.31 -9.55 -10.18
CA ARG A 112 -16.28 -11.00 -10.39
C ARG A 112 -17.50 -11.66 -9.74
N GLU A 113 -17.78 -11.33 -8.49
CA GLU A 113 -18.95 -11.84 -7.75
C GLU A 113 -20.27 -11.44 -8.43
N ALA A 114 -20.38 -10.19 -8.91
CA ALA A 114 -21.53 -9.73 -9.67
C ALA A 114 -21.71 -10.53 -10.98
N ALA A 115 -20.63 -10.77 -11.73
CA ALA A 115 -20.66 -11.56 -12.95
C ALA A 115 -21.04 -13.03 -12.71
N GLU A 116 -20.61 -13.60 -11.59
CA GLU A 116 -20.99 -14.96 -11.18
C GLU A 116 -22.47 -15.04 -10.79
N ARG A 117 -22.98 -14.08 -10.02
CA ARG A 117 -24.42 -14.01 -9.67
C ARG A 117 -25.29 -13.87 -10.91
N ALA A 118 -24.93 -12.98 -11.83
CA ALA A 118 -25.64 -12.82 -13.11
C ALA A 118 -25.64 -14.12 -13.93
N ALA A 119 -24.50 -14.80 -14.03
CA ALA A 119 -24.41 -16.06 -14.75
C ALA A 119 -25.26 -17.19 -14.13
N ARG A 120 -25.41 -17.22 -12.80
CA ARG A 120 -26.30 -18.17 -12.10
C ARG A 120 -27.77 -17.87 -12.39
N ALA A 121 -28.18 -16.61 -12.24
CA ALA A 121 -29.55 -16.18 -12.54
C ALA A 121 -29.95 -16.46 -14.00
N GLU A 122 -29.06 -16.24 -14.96
CA GLU A 122 -29.30 -16.59 -16.36
C GLU A 122 -29.44 -18.10 -16.58
N ALA A 123 -28.67 -18.92 -15.86
CA ALA A 123 -28.75 -20.38 -15.95
C ALA A 123 -30.08 -20.90 -15.36
N GLU A 124 -30.50 -20.35 -14.21
CA GLU A 124 -31.78 -20.65 -13.56
C GLU A 124 -32.96 -20.28 -14.47
N ALA A 125 -32.98 -19.04 -14.99
CA ALA A 125 -34.02 -18.59 -15.92
C ALA A 125 -34.09 -19.44 -17.21
N ARG A 126 -32.94 -19.95 -17.69
CA ARG A 126 -32.91 -20.88 -18.84
C ARG A 126 -33.42 -22.27 -18.48
N ALA A 127 -33.21 -22.74 -17.26
CA ALA A 127 -33.73 -24.01 -16.78
C ALA A 127 -35.25 -23.96 -16.62
N GLU A 128 -35.79 -22.89 -16.03
CA GLU A 128 -37.23 -22.67 -15.89
C GLU A 128 -37.96 -22.65 -17.23
N ARG A 129 -37.38 -21.99 -18.25
CA ARG A 129 -37.94 -21.96 -19.62
C ARG A 129 -37.95 -23.31 -20.32
N LYS A 130 -37.10 -24.26 -19.88
CA LYS A 130 -37.00 -25.60 -20.46
C LYS A 130 -37.79 -26.65 -19.67
N SER A 131 -38.32 -26.30 -18.50
CA SER A 131 -39.21 -27.18 -17.76
C SER A 131 -40.55 -27.34 -18.51
N PRO A 132 -41.05 -28.57 -18.70
CA PRO A 132 -42.37 -28.79 -19.28
C PRO A 132 -43.45 -28.06 -18.46
N PRO A 133 -44.51 -27.54 -19.10
CA PRO A 133 -45.64 -27.00 -18.34
C PRO A 133 -46.16 -28.08 -17.39
N PRO A 134 -46.57 -27.70 -16.16
CA PRO A 134 -47.13 -28.67 -15.22
C PRO A 134 -48.31 -29.39 -15.88
N PRO A 135 -48.49 -30.70 -15.64
CA PRO A 135 -49.59 -31.45 -16.23
C PRO A 135 -50.88 -30.71 -15.90
N ARG A 136 -51.65 -30.35 -16.93
CA ARG A 136 -53.00 -29.81 -16.74
C ARG A 136 -53.74 -30.85 -15.91
N ARG A 137 -54.10 -30.52 -14.67
CA ARG A 137 -55.09 -31.31 -13.94
C ARG A 137 -56.33 -31.30 -14.80
N GLY A 138 -56.60 -32.42 -15.46
CA GLY A 138 -57.89 -32.65 -16.10
C GLY A 138 -58.94 -32.39 -15.03
N TRP A 139 -59.82 -31.42 -15.29
CA TRP A 139 -61.11 -31.39 -14.64
C TRP A 139 -61.78 -32.70 -15.06
N HIS A 140 -61.63 -33.74 -14.24
CA HIS A 140 -62.51 -34.88 -14.32
C HIS A 140 -63.87 -34.38 -13.88
N ASP A 141 -64.77 -34.35 -14.85
CA ASP A 141 -66.20 -34.15 -14.72
C ASP A 141 -66.70 -34.88 -13.47
N SER A 142 -67.17 -34.09 -12.50
CA SER A 142 -68.09 -34.59 -11.48
C SER A 142 -69.47 -34.63 -12.12
N CYS A 143 -69.70 -35.65 -12.94
CA CYS A 143 -71.01 -36.09 -13.38
C CYS A 143 -71.12 -37.56 -12.96
N GLU A 144 -71.66 -37.78 -11.76
CA GLU A 144 -72.60 -38.85 -11.35
C GLU A 144 -72.64 -38.97 -9.82
#